data_AF-A0A226NHB2-F1
#
_entry.id   AF-A0A226NHB2-F1
#
_cell.length_a   1.000
_cell.length_b   1.000
_cell.length_c   1.000
_cell.angle_alpha   90.00
_cell.angle_beta   90.00
_cell.angle_gamma   90.00
#
_symmetry.space_group_name_H-M   'P 1'
#
loop_
_entity.id
_entity.type
_entity.pdbx_description
1 polymer ?
#
loop_
_entity_poly.entity_id
_entity_poly.type
_entity_poly.pdbx_seq_one_letter_code
_entity_poly.pdbx_strand_id
1 'polypeptide(L)'
;TLKNGSGVMQVLGLVLAFGNYMNGGNRTRGQADGFGLDILPKLKDVKSSDNSRSLLSYIVSYYLRNFDEDAGKEQCIFPLPEPQDLFQASQLKFEDFQKDLRKMKKDLRVCETEAAKVYQLSLEEHLQPFKDSMEQFISQGK
;
A
#
# COMPACT_ATOMS: atom_id res chain seq x y z
N THR A 1 -6.85 2.41 6.36
CA THR A 1 -5.96 1.87 5.29
C THR A 1 -6.35 2.49 3.96
N LEU A 2 -5.38 2.93 3.16
CA LEU A 2 -5.48 3.89 2.03
C LEU A 2 -6.80 3.96 1.25
N LYS A 3 -7.40 2.81 0.90
CA LYS A 3 -8.62 2.73 0.10
C LYS A 3 -9.87 3.31 0.79
N ASN A 4 -9.98 3.16 2.11
CA ASN A 4 -11.20 3.48 2.87
C ASN A 4 -10.93 4.50 3.99
N GLY A 5 -9.75 5.13 4.01
CA GLY A 5 -9.42 6.11 5.04
C GLY A 5 -10.20 7.41 4.84
N SER A 6 -11.04 7.79 5.81
CA SER A 6 -11.80 9.04 5.77
C SER A 6 -10.90 10.26 5.59
N GLY A 7 -9.78 10.34 6.32
CA GLY A 7 -8.79 11.41 6.18
C GLY A 7 -8.15 11.48 4.80
N VAL A 8 -7.87 10.34 4.18
CA VAL A 8 -7.37 10.27 2.79
C VAL A 8 -8.42 10.86 1.83
N MET A 9 -9.69 10.45 1.98
CA MET A 9 -10.78 10.95 1.13
C MET A 9 -11.01 12.45 1.32
N GLN A 10 -10.93 12.96 2.55
CA GLN A 10 -11.05 14.38 2.85
C GLN A 10 -9.92 15.19 2.19
N VAL A 11 -8.67 14.75 2.33
CA VAL A 11 -7.51 15.43 1.72
C VAL A 11 -7.59 15.41 0.19
N LEU A 12 -7.91 14.26 -0.42
CA LEU A 12 -8.09 14.19 -1.87
C LEU A 12 -9.27 15.04 -2.35
N GLY A 13 -10.36 15.09 -1.58
CA GLY A 13 -11.51 15.96 -1.82
C GLY A 13 -11.14 17.44 -1.80
N LEU A 14 -10.31 17.88 -0.86
CA LEU A 14 -9.79 19.26 -0.81
C LEU A 14 -8.94 19.60 -2.04
N VAL A 15 -8.06 18.69 -2.45
CA VAL A 15 -7.25 18.86 -3.66
C VAL A 15 -8.15 19.01 -4.89
N LEU A 16 -9.19 18.17 -5.02
CA LEU A 16 -10.14 18.23 -6.12
C LEU A 16 -10.92 19.56 -6.11
N ALA A 17 -11.47 19.93 -4.95
CA ALA A 17 -12.28 21.15 -4.79
C ALA A 17 -11.47 22.41 -5.13
N PHE A 18 -10.27 22.55 -4.56
CA PHE A 18 -9.40 23.69 -4.87
C PHE A 18 -8.89 23.66 -6.32
N GLY A 19 -8.57 22.47 -6.84
CA GLY A 19 -8.20 22.31 -8.24
C GLY A 19 -9.29 22.78 -9.19
N ASN A 20 -10.54 22.36 -8.97
CA ASN A 20 -11.68 22.79 -9.77
C ASN A 20 -11.93 24.30 -9.67
N TYR A 21 -11.85 24.87 -8.45
CA TYR A 21 -12.00 26.30 -8.24
C TYR A 21 -10.93 27.11 -8.99
N MET A 22 -9.65 26.75 -8.83
CA MET A 22 -8.52 27.45 -9.45
C MET A 22 -8.50 27.32 -10.98
N ASN A 23 -9.04 26.23 -11.53
CA ASN A 23 -9.15 26.00 -12.97
C ASN A 23 -10.55 26.37 -13.52
N GLY A 24 -11.36 27.11 -12.76
CA GLY A 24 -12.68 27.55 -13.17
C GLY A 24 -12.66 28.25 -14.54
N GLY A 25 -13.60 27.88 -15.42
CA GLY A 25 -13.65 28.36 -16.81
C GLY A 25 -12.82 27.53 -17.80
N ASN A 26 -11.95 26.64 -17.33
CA ASN A 26 -11.30 25.66 -18.20
C ASN A 26 -12.18 24.40 -18.36
N ARG A 27 -12.73 24.18 -19.56
CA ARG A 27 -13.65 23.05 -19.85
C ARG A 27 -13.05 21.67 -19.59
N THR A 28 -11.72 21.52 -19.56
CA THR A 28 -11.07 20.22 -19.35
C THR A 28 -10.49 20.05 -17.94
N ARG A 29 -10.38 21.13 -17.15
CA ARG A 29 -9.69 21.12 -15.84
C ARG A 29 -10.49 21.69 -14.67
N GLY A 30 -11.50 22.52 -14.92
CA GLY A 30 -12.30 23.18 -13.89
C GLY A 30 -13.57 22.43 -13.48
N GLN A 31 -13.85 21.29 -14.11
CA GLN A 31 -15.02 20.43 -13.86
C GLN A 31 -14.60 18.96 -13.82
N ALA A 32 -13.53 18.66 -13.08
CA ALA A 32 -13.01 17.31 -12.95
C ALA A 32 -13.76 16.54 -11.85
N ASP A 33 -14.01 15.25 -12.08
CA ASP A 33 -14.52 14.31 -11.08
C ASP A 33 -13.39 13.61 -10.30
N GLY A 34 -12.13 13.87 -10.69
CA GLY A 34 -10.95 13.27 -10.10
C GLY A 34 -9.66 13.79 -10.74
N PHE A 35 -8.53 13.31 -10.24
CA PHE A 35 -7.20 13.69 -10.74
C PHE A 35 -6.23 12.51 -10.61
N GLY A 36 -5.19 12.50 -11.44
CA GLY A 36 -4.08 11.54 -11.31
C GLY A 36 -3.25 11.84 -10.06
N LEU A 37 -2.86 10.82 -9.31
CA LEU A 37 -2.09 11.00 -8.05
C LEU A 37 -0.69 11.59 -8.28
N ASP A 38 -0.19 11.58 -9.52
CA ASP A 38 1.07 12.20 -9.94
C ASP A 38 1.10 13.74 -9.76
N ILE A 39 -0.07 14.36 -9.54
CA ILE A 39 -0.18 15.78 -9.24
C ILE A 39 0.20 16.10 -7.80
N LEU A 40 0.08 15.15 -6.86
CA LEU A 40 0.25 15.41 -5.42
C LEU A 40 1.62 16.05 -5.09
N PRO A 41 2.75 15.58 -5.66
CA PRO A 41 4.04 16.22 -5.44
C PRO A 41 4.13 17.64 -5.99
N LYS A 42 3.32 18.00 -7.01
CA LYS A 42 3.32 19.30 -7.70
C LYS A 42 2.55 20.38 -6.91
N LEU A 43 1.74 19.99 -5.92
CA LEU A 43 0.99 20.94 -5.08
C LEU A 43 1.90 21.90 -4.30
N LYS A 44 3.15 21.51 -4.05
CA LYS A 44 4.15 22.37 -3.39
C LYS A 44 4.64 23.50 -4.30
N ASP A 45 4.54 23.32 -5.61
CA ASP A 45 5.08 24.22 -6.64
C ASP A 45 4.05 25.27 -7.09
N VAL A 46 2.76 25.01 -6.85
CA VAL A 46 1.69 26.01 -7.04
C VAL A 46 1.70 26.97 -5.86
N LYS A 47 1.87 28.27 -6.11
CA LYS A 47 2.06 29.30 -5.08
C LYS A 47 0.97 30.37 -5.13
N SER A 48 0.78 31.05 -4.01
CA SER A 48 0.05 32.31 -3.95
C SER A 48 0.73 33.38 -4.80
N SER A 49 0.00 34.43 -5.16
CA SER A 49 0.50 35.53 -6.01
C SER A 49 1.67 36.30 -5.38
N ASP A 50 1.72 36.36 -4.06
CA ASP A 50 2.81 36.96 -3.27
C ASP A 50 3.94 35.95 -2.94
N ASN A 51 3.82 34.71 -3.42
CA ASN A 51 4.75 33.61 -3.19
C ASN A 51 4.98 33.25 -1.70
N SER A 52 4.13 33.72 -0.79
CA SER A 52 4.25 33.47 0.65
C SER A 52 3.84 32.05 1.05
N ARG A 53 3.04 31.37 0.22
CA ARG A 53 2.48 30.06 0.55
C ARG A 53 2.27 29.18 -0.68
N SER A 54 2.45 27.87 -0.53
CA SER A 54 2.06 26.87 -1.54
C SER A 54 0.64 26.39 -1.37
N LEU A 55 0.05 25.85 -2.44
CA LEU A 55 -1.24 25.15 -2.39
C LEU A 55 -1.20 23.97 -1.41
N LEU A 56 -0.09 23.22 -1.35
CA LEU A 56 0.11 22.17 -0.34
C LEU A 56 0.00 22.73 1.09
N SER A 57 0.72 23.82 1.40
CA SER A 57 0.63 24.45 2.72
C SER A 57 -0.78 24.97 3.00
N TYR A 58 -1.45 25.51 1.97
CA TYR A 58 -2.84 25.96 2.05
C TYR A 58 -3.79 24.83 2.45
N ILE A 59 -3.75 23.71 1.74
CA ILE A 59 -4.55 22.52 2.03
C ILE A 59 -4.33 22.03 3.45
N VAL A 60 -3.07 21.92 3.90
CA VAL A 60 -2.77 21.43 5.26
C VAL A 60 -3.42 22.31 6.32
N SER A 61 -3.28 23.64 6.27
CA SER A 61 -3.92 24.46 7.31
C SER A 61 -5.43 24.62 7.09
N TYR A 62 -5.94 24.46 5.88
CA TYR A 62 -7.39 24.39 5.69
C TYR A 62 -7.95 23.13 6.35
N TYR A 63 -7.28 21.98 6.17
CA TYR A 63 -7.64 20.74 6.83
C TYR A 63 -7.66 20.90 8.34
N LEU A 64 -6.56 21.38 8.93
CA LEU A 64 -6.45 21.59 10.38
C LEU A 64 -7.49 22.54 10.94
N ARG A 65 -7.91 23.57 10.18
CA ARG A 65 -8.90 24.55 10.66
C ARG A 65 -10.35 24.08 10.55
N ASN A 66 -10.65 23.15 9.64
CA ASN A 66 -12.04 22.83 9.29
C ASN A 66 -12.42 21.36 9.52
N PHE A 67 -11.45 20.45 9.64
CA PHE A 67 -11.71 19.01 9.77
C PHE A 67 -11.10 18.40 11.03
N ASP A 68 -10.14 19.07 11.67
CA ASP A 68 -9.46 18.58 12.86
C ASP A 68 -9.86 19.43 14.07
N GLU A 69 -10.80 18.92 14.86
CA GLU A 69 -11.29 19.59 16.09
C GLU A 69 -10.22 19.65 17.19
N ASP A 70 -9.20 18.80 17.09
CA ASP A 70 -8.09 18.68 18.03
C ASP A 70 -6.79 19.27 17.49
N ALA A 71 -6.86 20.02 16.39
CA ALA A 71 -5.68 20.67 15.80
C ALA A 71 -4.92 21.50 16.84
N GLY A 72 -3.64 21.16 17.04
CA GLY A 72 -2.76 21.82 18.00
C GLY A 72 -2.87 21.32 19.45
N LYS A 73 -3.69 20.30 19.73
CA LYS A 73 -3.77 19.61 21.02
C LYS A 73 -2.96 18.32 21.00
N GLU A 74 -2.67 17.76 22.17
CA GLU A 74 -1.94 16.48 22.30
C GLU A 74 -2.74 15.30 21.74
N GLN A 75 -4.06 15.41 21.65
CA GLN A 75 -4.96 14.37 21.15
C GLN A 75 -5.10 14.37 19.62
N CYS A 76 -4.43 15.31 18.92
CA CYS A 76 -4.45 15.39 17.47
C CYS A 76 -3.98 14.08 16.82
N ILE A 77 -4.78 13.53 15.92
CA ILE A 77 -4.46 12.30 15.19
C ILE A 77 -4.11 12.67 13.75
N PHE A 78 -2.95 12.19 13.29
CA PHE A 78 -2.58 12.34 11.90
C PHE A 78 -3.59 11.59 11.00
N PRO A 79 -4.29 12.28 10.09
CA PRO A 79 -5.46 11.72 9.39
C PRO A 79 -5.09 10.81 8.22
N LEU A 80 -3.81 10.75 7.86
CA LEU A 80 -3.28 9.91 6.79
C LEU A 80 -2.54 8.71 7.39
N PRO A 81 -2.39 7.60 6.64
CA PRO A 81 -1.54 6.50 7.07
C PRO A 81 -0.12 6.97 7.39
N GLU A 82 0.53 6.26 8.30
CA GLU A 82 1.92 6.53 8.66
C GLU A 82 2.81 6.55 7.40
N PRO A 83 3.58 7.63 7.18
CA PRO A 83 4.45 7.73 6.00
C PRO A 83 5.43 6.56 5.88
N GLN A 84 5.85 5.98 7.01
CA GLN A 84 6.76 4.85 7.05
C GLN A 84 6.14 3.58 6.46
N ASP A 85 4.86 3.30 6.73
CA ASP A 85 4.15 2.14 6.17
C ASP A 85 4.03 2.26 4.65
N LEU A 86 3.70 3.47 4.19
CA LEU A 86 3.65 3.81 2.76
C LEU A 86 5.02 3.66 2.10
N PHE A 87 6.08 4.13 2.75
CA PHE A 87 7.44 3.99 2.26
C PHE A 87 7.82 2.52 2.13
N GLN A 88 7.60 1.71 3.16
CA GLN A 88 7.89 0.27 3.12
C GLN A 88 7.12 -0.43 2.00
N ALA A 89 5.81 -0.16 1.87
CA ALA A 89 5.00 -0.71 0.79
C ALA A 89 5.51 -0.31 -0.60
N SER A 90 6.02 0.92 -0.76
CA SER A 90 6.58 1.40 -2.03
C SER A 90 7.88 0.71 -2.45
N GLN A 91 8.62 0.12 -1.51
CA GLN A 91 9.88 -0.58 -1.79
C GLN A 91 9.66 -2.03 -2.24
N LEU A 92 8.43 -2.54 -2.14
CA LEU A 92 8.09 -3.90 -2.50
C LEU A 92 8.03 -4.07 -4.02
N LYS A 93 8.71 -5.09 -4.55
CA LYS A 93 8.72 -5.43 -5.98
C LYS A 93 7.96 -6.72 -6.24
N PHE A 94 6.87 -6.64 -7.00
CA PHE A 94 6.04 -7.81 -7.32
C PHE A 94 6.83 -8.91 -8.03
N GLU A 95 7.84 -8.55 -8.83
CA GLU A 95 8.70 -9.50 -9.53
C GLU A 95 9.48 -10.40 -8.57
N ASP A 96 9.96 -9.83 -7.45
CA ASP A 96 10.70 -10.57 -6.42
C ASP A 96 9.76 -11.56 -5.72
N PHE A 97 8.55 -11.13 -5.34
CA PHE A 97 7.54 -12.03 -4.77
C PHE A 97 7.15 -13.15 -5.73
N GLN A 98 6.95 -12.84 -7.02
CA GLN A 98 6.64 -13.86 -8.02
C GLN A 98 7.78 -14.85 -8.21
N LYS A 99 9.03 -14.39 -8.13
CA LYS A 99 10.20 -15.26 -8.19
C LYS A 99 10.27 -16.17 -6.95
N ASP A 100 10.07 -15.61 -5.77
CA ASP A 100 10.12 -16.36 -4.51
C ASP A 100 9.00 -17.38 -4.41
N LEU A 101 7.77 -17.02 -4.80
CA LEU A 101 6.64 -17.96 -4.88
C LEU A 101 6.88 -19.09 -5.88
N ARG A 102 7.43 -18.78 -7.06
CA ARG A 102 7.79 -19.81 -8.06
C ARG A 102 8.87 -20.74 -7.53
N LYS A 103 9.88 -20.19 -6.86
CA LYS A 103 10.95 -20.97 -6.23
C LYS A 103 10.39 -21.87 -5.15
N MET A 104 9.61 -21.33 -4.21
CA MET A 104 8.98 -22.09 -3.13
C MET A 104 8.10 -23.23 -3.65
N LYS A 105 7.31 -22.97 -4.71
CA LYS A 105 6.51 -24.01 -5.37
C LYS A 105 7.36 -25.10 -6.03
N LYS A 106 8.50 -24.73 -6.63
CA LYS A 106 9.45 -25.69 -7.21
C LYS A 106 10.09 -26.52 -6.10
N ASP A 107 10.57 -25.88 -5.04
CA ASP A 107 11.24 -26.52 -3.92
C ASP A 107 10.28 -27.50 -3.21
N LEU A 108 9.01 -27.13 -3.02
CA LEU A 108 7.99 -28.03 -2.48
C LEU A 108 7.74 -29.27 -3.35
N ARG A 109 7.71 -29.11 -4.68
CA ARG A 109 7.58 -30.26 -5.62
C ARG A 109 8.79 -31.18 -5.56
N VAL A 110 9.98 -30.62 -5.39
CA VAL A 110 11.20 -31.41 -5.18
C VAL A 110 11.10 -32.20 -3.88
N CYS A 111 10.69 -31.56 -2.77
CA CYS A 111 10.45 -32.25 -1.49
C CYS A 111 9.45 -33.40 -1.63
N GLU A 112 8.34 -33.19 -2.33
CA GLU A 112 7.33 -34.23 -2.60
C GLU A 112 7.91 -35.40 -3.40
N THR A 113 8.72 -35.11 -4.42
CA THR A 113 9.37 -36.13 -5.25
C THR A 113 10.41 -36.93 -4.46
N GLU A 114 11.27 -36.26 -3.68
CA GLU A 114 12.28 -36.94 -2.87
C GLU A 114 11.66 -37.74 -1.72
N ALA A 115 10.61 -37.23 -1.07
CA ALA A 115 9.86 -37.96 -0.05
C ALA A 115 9.24 -39.24 -0.64
N ALA A 116 8.65 -39.16 -1.84
CA ALA A 116 8.12 -40.34 -2.53
C ALA A 116 9.19 -41.41 -2.80
N LYS A 117 10.43 -41.02 -3.13
CA LYS A 117 11.55 -41.97 -3.29
C LYS A 117 11.90 -42.65 -1.97
N VAL A 118 11.95 -41.90 -0.87
CA VAL A 118 12.20 -42.47 0.47
C VAL A 118 11.12 -43.51 0.81
N TYR A 119 9.85 -43.21 0.51
CA TYR A 119 8.76 -44.16 0.75
C TYR A 119 8.89 -45.46 -0.04
N GLN A 120 9.46 -45.40 -1.25
CA GLN A 120 9.62 -46.56 -2.11
C GLN A 120 10.88 -47.39 -1.80
N LEU A 121 11.96 -46.75 -1.34
CA LEU A 121 13.26 -47.39 -1.17
C LEU A 121 13.52 -47.90 0.25
N SER A 122 12.79 -47.39 1.25
CA SER A 122 12.93 -47.81 2.65
C SER A 122 12.07 -49.04 2.98
N LEU A 123 12.57 -49.90 3.87
CA LEU A 123 11.77 -50.97 4.47
C LEU A 123 10.67 -50.37 5.37
N GLU A 124 9.53 -51.05 5.48
CA GLU A 124 8.35 -50.55 6.19
C GLU A 124 8.63 -50.21 7.67
N GLU A 125 9.47 -51.02 8.33
CA GLU A 125 9.92 -50.81 9.71
C GLU A 125 10.83 -49.58 9.91
N HIS A 126 11.32 -48.95 8.83
CA HIS A 126 12.20 -47.78 8.86
C HIS A 126 11.54 -46.51 8.29
N LEU A 127 10.29 -46.58 7.84
CA LEU A 127 9.60 -45.43 7.23
C LEU A 127 9.25 -44.34 8.24
N GLN A 128 8.94 -44.73 9.48
CA GLN A 128 8.49 -43.80 10.49
C GLN A 128 9.64 -43.30 11.36
N PRO A 129 9.61 -42.04 11.81
CA PRO A 129 8.50 -41.05 11.72
C PRO A 129 8.56 -40.13 10.50
N PHE A 130 9.50 -40.37 9.57
CA PHE A 130 9.78 -39.48 8.44
C PHE A 130 8.55 -39.33 7.54
N LYS A 131 7.86 -40.44 7.24
CA LYS A 131 6.70 -40.45 6.36
C LYS A 131 5.59 -39.54 6.88
N ASP A 132 5.14 -39.75 8.11
CA ASP A 132 4.05 -38.96 8.70
C ASP A 132 4.39 -37.47 8.74
N SER A 133 5.62 -37.14 9.15
CA SER A 133 6.08 -35.74 9.23
C SER A 133 6.09 -35.06 7.85
N MET A 134 6.58 -35.77 6.82
CA MET A 134 6.66 -35.21 5.47
C MET A 134 5.29 -35.10 4.79
N GLU A 135 4.39 -36.06 4.99
CA GLU A 135 3.03 -35.98 4.48
C GLU A 135 2.29 -34.78 5.09
N GLN A 136 2.44 -34.55 6.39
CA GLN A 136 1.89 -33.37 7.06
C GLN A 136 2.49 -32.06 6.50
N PHE A 137 3.82 -31.99 6.37
CA PHE A 137 4.50 -30.81 5.82
C PHE A 137 4.04 -30.49 4.39
N ILE A 138 4.00 -31.49 3.50
CA ILE A 138 3.58 -31.31 2.11
C ILE A 138 2.11 -30.93 2.02
N SER A 139 1.24 -31.52 2.86
CA SER A 139 -0.17 -31.17 2.91
C SER A 139 -0.42 -29.73 3.36
N GLN A 140 0.38 -29.20 4.28
CA GLN A 140 0.26 -27.81 4.75
C GLN A 140 0.89 -26.81 3.79
N GLY A 141 1.89 -27.23 3.01
CA GLY A 141 2.58 -26.38 2.05
C GLY A 141 1.84 -26.18 0.71
N LYS A 142 0.84 -27.01 0.42
CA LYS A 142 -0.02 -26.90 -0.79
C LYS A 142 -1.17 -25.94 -0.57
#